data_AF-A0A6A5RQ65-F1
#
_entry.id   AF-A0A6A5RQ65-F1
#
_cell.length_a   1.000
_cell.length_b   1.000
_cell.length_c   1.000
_cell.angle_alpha   90.00
_cell.angle_beta   90.00
_cell.angle_gamma   90.00
#
_symmetry.space_group_name_H-M   'P 1'
#
loop_
_entity.id
_entity.type
_entity.pdbx_description
1 polymer ?
#
loop_
_entity_poly.entity_id
_entity_poly.type
_entity_poly.pdbx_seq_one_letter_code
_entity_poly.pdbx_strand_id
1 'polypeptide(L)'
;MLRTTTTSALSFQLGRYQSHVGIRYFKYDITRRTQQHYRASLQRPNSSRSLHIRESTFNMTQLEDKKQKIDDIVSSNEEEAVKIDQIAKVWGWFRPEKDSAYYPIVQQYLQGDIDLDTAASKLFKPIDEKIIAQQLDDVYFVDLWYSIIHSAKSNSFHEAEVDGKRNAHFHARVADLVAAFREHKIKDHEEYDYIYSSLYDLGMACREVNNDQPEPYATDIEIDAWANVNFFWACLTEKGLMDLSLYAIWRLRTALEEEHQDDAEGTAAQKYDVYVPAAASWIFGMGRALYTKEEDLTPADRKQGNPAKGGELWKGKAEFSKERWALWKERLGVISKLDSVSDKTKNISRDTLEAMERAESFNVIAHSANAGL
;
A
#
# COMPACT_ATOMS: atom_id res chain seq x y z
N MET A 1 -37.36 -1.13 57.64
CA MET A 1 -36.07 -0.42 57.76
C MET A 1 -35.44 -0.36 56.38
N LEU A 2 -35.23 0.85 55.87
CA LEU A 2 -34.53 1.14 54.62
C LEU A 2 -33.04 0.77 54.75
N ARG A 3 -32.48 0.10 53.73
CA ARG A 3 -31.37 0.65 52.92
C ARG A 3 -31.11 -0.25 51.71
N THR A 4 -31.20 0.41 50.56
CA THR A 4 -30.81 0.02 49.22
C THR A 4 -29.29 0.07 49.03
N THR A 5 -28.74 -0.88 48.28
CA THR A 5 -27.71 -0.60 47.27
C THR A 5 -27.75 -1.66 46.18
N THR A 6 -28.15 -1.19 44.99
CA THR A 6 -28.11 -1.85 43.69
C THR A 6 -26.70 -1.74 43.08
N THR A 7 -26.45 -2.53 42.02
CA THR A 7 -25.42 -2.44 40.93
C THR A 7 -24.57 -3.73 40.90
N SER A 8 -24.35 -4.48 39.82
CA SER A 8 -24.86 -4.53 38.45
C SER A 8 -24.34 -5.86 37.89
N ALA A 9 -25.22 -6.68 37.30
CA ALA A 9 -24.86 -7.86 36.52
C ALA A 9 -25.04 -7.50 35.04
N LEU A 10 -23.98 -7.64 34.25
CA LEU A 10 -24.02 -7.72 32.78
C LEU A 10 -22.70 -8.35 32.32
N SER A 11 -22.64 -9.67 32.43
CA SER A 11 -21.62 -10.53 31.83
C SER A 11 -22.35 -11.76 31.31
N PHE A 12 -22.71 -11.77 30.02
CA PHE A 12 -22.93 -12.95 29.17
C PHE A 12 -23.61 -12.49 27.87
N GLN A 13 -22.86 -12.38 26.78
CA GLN A 13 -23.28 -12.69 25.39
C GLN A 13 -22.25 -12.14 24.40
N LEU A 14 -21.17 -12.89 24.15
CA LEU A 14 -20.42 -12.83 22.90
C LEU A 14 -19.95 -14.25 22.59
N GLY A 15 -20.84 -15.00 21.95
CA GLY A 15 -20.58 -16.34 21.47
C GLY A 15 -21.63 -16.70 20.43
N ARG A 16 -21.16 -16.99 19.22
CA ARG A 16 -21.90 -17.48 18.03
C ARG A 16 -22.43 -16.41 17.07
N TYR A 17 -21.54 -15.93 16.21
CA TYR A 17 -21.86 -15.72 14.78
C TYR A 17 -20.65 -16.19 13.95
N GLN A 18 -20.48 -17.50 13.92
CA GLN A 18 -19.77 -18.21 12.85
C GLN A 18 -20.71 -19.30 12.33
N SER A 19 -20.65 -19.51 11.01
CA SER A 19 -21.42 -20.45 10.17
C SER A 19 -22.65 -19.86 9.47
N HIS A 20 -22.67 -20.10 8.16
CA HIS A 20 -23.74 -19.88 7.18
C HIS A 20 -23.64 -18.60 6.30
N VAL A 21 -22.53 -18.46 5.59
CA VAL A 21 -22.61 -18.02 4.19
C VAL A 21 -21.87 -19.08 3.35
N GLY A 22 -22.64 -19.78 2.53
CA GLY A 22 -22.17 -20.87 1.68
C GLY A 22 -21.18 -20.34 0.65
N ILE A 23 -19.93 -20.80 0.76
CA ILE A 23 -18.92 -20.60 -0.26
C ILE A 23 -19.30 -21.48 -1.46
N ARG A 24 -20.06 -20.92 -2.40
CA ARG A 24 -20.07 -21.39 -3.79
C ARG A 24 -18.97 -20.64 -4.52
N TYR A 25 -17.79 -21.24 -4.59
CA TYR A 25 -16.77 -20.84 -5.56
C TYR A 25 -17.33 -21.09 -6.97
N PHE A 26 -17.86 -20.04 -7.60
CA PHE A 26 -18.03 -20.02 -9.04
C PHE A 26 -16.65 -19.82 -9.67
N LYS A 27 -16.23 -20.81 -10.46
CA LYS A 27 -15.06 -20.76 -11.32
C LYS A 27 -15.19 -19.57 -12.28
N TYR A 28 -14.42 -18.52 -12.05
CA TYR A 28 -14.09 -17.57 -13.10
C TYR A 28 -12.94 -18.12 -13.95
N ASP A 29 -13.13 -18.01 -15.26
CA ASP A 29 -12.38 -18.61 -16.36
C ASP A 29 -11.02 -17.91 -16.59
N ILE A 30 -10.17 -17.88 -15.56
CA ILE A 30 -8.74 -17.56 -15.68
C ILE A 30 -7.97 -18.87 -15.88
N THR A 31 -8.39 -19.70 -16.83
CA THR A 31 -7.78 -21.03 -17.04
C THR A 31 -7.36 -21.29 -18.49
N ARG A 32 -7.58 -20.37 -19.44
CA ARG A 32 -7.11 -20.56 -20.82
C ARG A 32 -5.66 -20.15 -21.08
N ARG A 33 -5.14 -19.06 -20.47
CA ARG A 33 -3.74 -18.65 -20.69
C ARG A 33 -2.73 -19.51 -19.92
N THR A 34 -3.09 -19.99 -18.73
CA THR A 34 -2.20 -20.80 -17.87
C THR A 34 -2.16 -22.28 -18.26
N GLN A 35 -3.27 -22.86 -18.78
CA GLN A 35 -3.26 -24.27 -19.23
C GLN A 35 -2.62 -24.48 -20.61
N GLN A 36 -2.58 -23.47 -21.49
CA GLN A 36 -1.86 -23.58 -22.76
C GLN A 36 -0.34 -23.74 -22.56
N HIS A 37 0.23 -23.10 -21.52
CA HIS A 37 1.63 -23.28 -21.16
C HIS A 37 1.92 -24.65 -20.50
N TYR A 38 0.99 -25.20 -19.73
CA TYR A 38 1.20 -26.46 -19.01
C TYR A 38 1.03 -27.72 -19.89
N ARG A 39 0.22 -27.67 -20.96
CA ARG A 39 0.11 -28.79 -21.91
C ARG A 39 1.26 -28.86 -22.91
N ALA A 40 1.97 -27.76 -23.15
CA ALA A 40 3.13 -27.73 -24.05
C ALA A 40 4.40 -28.33 -23.43
N SER A 41 4.48 -28.45 -22.10
CA SER A 41 5.67 -28.91 -21.37
C SER A 41 5.76 -30.43 -21.15
N LEU A 42 4.67 -31.18 -21.39
CA LEU A 42 4.63 -32.63 -21.10
C LEU A 42 4.92 -33.54 -22.32
N GLN A 43 5.33 -32.98 -23.46
CA GLN A 43 5.74 -33.77 -24.62
C GLN A 43 6.92 -33.14 -25.36
N ARG A 44 8.13 -33.07 -24.77
CA ARG A 44 9.37 -32.94 -25.57
C ARG A 44 10.54 -33.73 -24.99
N PRO A 45 11.30 -34.45 -25.85
CA PRO A 45 12.43 -35.26 -25.42
C PRO A 45 13.68 -34.41 -25.14
N ASN A 46 14.57 -34.95 -24.32
CA ASN A 46 15.85 -34.40 -23.86
C ASN A 46 16.63 -33.55 -24.88
N SER A 47 16.51 -32.21 -24.79
CA SER A 47 17.49 -31.23 -25.32
C SER A 47 17.61 -30.00 -24.42
N SER A 48 17.78 -30.24 -23.12
CA SER A 48 17.55 -29.25 -22.04
C SER A 48 18.56 -28.10 -21.93
N ARG A 49 19.69 -28.11 -22.64
CA ARG A 49 20.76 -27.11 -22.43
C ARG A 49 20.73 -25.94 -23.42
N SER A 50 20.32 -26.18 -24.67
CA SER A 50 20.25 -25.12 -25.70
C SER A 50 18.97 -24.28 -25.61
N LEU A 51 17.88 -24.85 -25.10
CA LEU A 51 16.63 -24.12 -24.87
C LEU A 51 16.74 -23.16 -23.69
N HIS A 52 17.38 -23.59 -22.60
CA HIS A 52 17.55 -22.77 -21.41
C HIS A 52 18.44 -21.53 -21.64
N ILE A 53 19.50 -21.67 -22.45
CA ILE A 53 20.34 -20.54 -22.84
C ILE A 53 19.55 -19.57 -23.73
N ARG A 54 18.76 -20.06 -24.69
CA ARG A 54 17.96 -19.19 -25.56
C ARG A 54 16.86 -18.44 -24.81
N GLU A 55 16.19 -19.08 -23.85
CA GLU A 55 15.16 -18.43 -23.02
C GLU A 55 15.78 -17.40 -22.05
N SER A 56 16.92 -17.73 -21.44
CA SER A 56 17.66 -16.80 -20.57
C SER A 56 18.16 -15.56 -21.34
N THR A 57 18.74 -15.74 -22.53
CA THR A 57 19.20 -14.61 -23.35
C THR A 57 18.02 -13.76 -23.85
N PHE A 58 16.90 -14.39 -24.24
CA PHE A 58 15.71 -13.67 -24.70
C PHE A 58 15.06 -12.81 -23.60
N ASN A 59 14.99 -13.32 -22.36
CA ASN A 59 14.45 -12.57 -21.23
C ASN A 59 15.36 -11.40 -20.82
N MET A 60 16.69 -11.57 -20.92
CA MET A 60 17.65 -10.49 -20.66
C MET A 60 17.49 -9.34 -21.67
N THR A 61 17.36 -9.64 -22.96
CA THR A 61 17.17 -8.61 -24.00
C THR A 61 15.87 -7.82 -23.78
N GLN A 62 14.78 -8.47 -23.37
CA GLN A 62 13.53 -7.75 -23.06
C GLN A 62 13.67 -6.81 -21.85
N LEU A 63 14.43 -7.22 -20.84
CA LEU A 63 14.65 -6.39 -19.66
C LEU A 63 15.50 -5.16 -20.00
N GLU A 64 16.57 -5.35 -20.77
CA GLU A 64 17.43 -4.25 -21.27
C GLU A 64 16.62 -3.25 -22.13
N ASP A 65 15.77 -3.75 -23.03
CA ASP A 65 14.88 -2.92 -23.85
C ASP A 65 13.89 -2.11 -22.99
N LYS A 66 13.37 -2.70 -21.91
CA LYS A 66 12.49 -1.99 -20.97
C LYS A 66 13.24 -0.89 -20.23
N LYS A 67 14.44 -1.19 -19.72
CA LYS A 67 15.30 -0.22 -19.02
C LYS A 67 15.62 0.98 -19.91
N GLN A 68 16.03 0.73 -21.15
CA GLN A 68 16.32 1.82 -22.10
C GLN A 68 15.10 2.71 -22.35
N LYS A 69 13.90 2.14 -22.50
CA LYS A 69 12.67 2.93 -22.64
C LYS A 69 12.38 3.79 -21.42
N ILE A 70 12.66 3.27 -20.23
CA ILE A 70 12.47 4.03 -18.99
C ILE A 70 13.47 5.17 -18.90
N ASP A 71 14.73 4.94 -19.26
CA ASP A 71 15.74 6.00 -19.30
C ASP A 71 15.33 7.12 -20.27
N ASP A 72 14.76 6.77 -21.42
CA ASP A 72 14.22 7.74 -22.39
C ASP A 72 13.05 8.55 -21.80
N ILE A 73 12.14 7.90 -21.06
CA ILE A 73 11.00 8.54 -20.38
C ILE A 73 11.49 9.48 -19.27
N VAL A 74 12.41 9.00 -18.43
CA VAL A 74 12.98 9.77 -17.30
C VAL A 74 13.68 11.02 -17.81
N SER A 75 14.38 10.90 -18.95
CA SER A 75 15.08 12.00 -19.62
C SER A 75 14.17 12.98 -20.36
N SER A 76 12.87 12.71 -20.47
CA SER A 76 11.91 13.60 -21.14
C SER A 76 11.66 14.88 -20.31
N ASN A 77 11.14 15.93 -20.97
CA ASN A 77 10.76 17.18 -20.30
C ASN A 77 9.31 17.15 -19.77
N GLU A 78 8.69 15.98 -19.68
CA GLU A 78 7.33 15.83 -19.18
C GLU A 78 7.26 15.94 -17.66
N GLU A 79 6.08 16.24 -17.15
CA GLU A 79 5.80 16.23 -15.72
C GLU A 79 5.93 14.80 -15.14
N GLU A 80 6.30 14.70 -13.86
CA GLU A 80 6.56 13.41 -13.21
C GLU A 80 5.35 12.47 -13.26
N ALA A 81 4.14 12.99 -13.06
CA ALA A 81 2.91 12.21 -13.16
C ALA A 81 2.72 11.57 -14.55
N VAL A 82 3.10 12.28 -15.62
CA VAL A 82 3.06 11.77 -17.00
C VAL A 82 4.12 10.70 -17.20
N LYS A 83 5.33 10.90 -16.67
CA LYS A 83 6.40 9.89 -16.70
C LYS A 83 5.98 8.61 -15.99
N ILE A 84 5.33 8.71 -14.82
CA ILE A 84 4.83 7.56 -14.06
C ILE A 84 3.78 6.76 -14.88
N ASP A 85 2.85 7.43 -15.57
CA ASP A 85 1.88 6.74 -16.46
C ASP A 85 2.58 6.02 -17.63
N GLN A 86 3.62 6.61 -18.20
CA GLN A 86 4.40 5.98 -19.26
C GLN A 86 5.22 4.79 -18.75
N ILE A 87 5.91 4.93 -17.61
CA ILE A 87 6.65 3.86 -16.95
C ILE A 87 5.72 2.70 -16.59
N ALA A 88 4.53 2.99 -16.07
CA ALA A 88 3.52 1.99 -15.76
C ALA A 88 3.18 1.12 -16.99
N LYS A 89 3.12 1.71 -18.19
CA LYS A 89 2.89 0.96 -19.44
C LYS A 89 4.08 0.08 -19.83
N VAL A 90 5.30 0.52 -19.58
CA VAL A 90 6.52 -0.24 -19.90
C VAL A 90 6.68 -1.45 -18.97
N TRP A 91 6.49 -1.25 -17.67
CA TRP A 91 6.57 -2.33 -16.70
C TRP A 91 5.35 -3.25 -16.71
N GLY A 92 4.19 -2.72 -17.06
CA GLY A 92 2.91 -3.40 -16.87
C GLY A 92 2.39 -3.25 -15.45
N TRP A 93 2.67 -2.10 -14.82
CA TRP A 93 2.10 -1.79 -13.51
C TRP A 93 0.59 -1.68 -13.57
N PHE A 94 -0.05 -1.99 -12.45
CA PHE A 94 -1.49 -1.82 -12.31
C PHE A 94 -1.84 -0.33 -12.39
N ARG A 95 -2.77 -0.03 -13.30
CA ARG A 95 -3.19 1.31 -13.68
C ARG A 95 -4.62 1.28 -14.22
N PRO A 96 -5.29 2.42 -14.34
CA PRO A 96 -6.65 2.48 -14.86
C PRO A 96 -6.73 1.96 -16.28
N GLU A 97 -7.89 1.42 -16.63
CA GLU A 97 -8.21 1.05 -18.00
C GLU A 97 -8.09 2.26 -18.92
N LYS A 98 -7.75 1.99 -20.19
CA LYS A 98 -7.52 3.06 -21.18
C LYS A 98 -8.74 3.97 -21.35
N ASP A 99 -9.93 3.40 -21.21
CA ASP A 99 -11.23 4.03 -21.30
C ASP A 99 -11.98 4.03 -19.95
N SER A 100 -11.23 4.04 -18.84
CA SER A 100 -11.80 4.10 -17.50
C SER A 100 -12.81 5.24 -17.36
N ALA A 101 -14.03 4.89 -16.91
CA ALA A 101 -15.05 5.87 -16.58
C ALA A 101 -14.75 6.60 -15.27
N TYR A 102 -13.90 6.01 -14.41
CA TYR A 102 -13.61 6.53 -13.07
C TYR A 102 -12.43 7.51 -13.07
N TYR A 103 -11.35 7.18 -13.79
CA TYR A 103 -10.10 7.93 -13.71
C TYR A 103 -10.26 9.44 -13.98
N PRO A 104 -10.98 9.89 -15.03
CA PRO A 104 -11.16 11.32 -15.27
C PRO A 104 -11.89 12.05 -14.13
N ILE A 105 -12.85 11.39 -13.48
CA ILE A 105 -13.62 11.99 -12.37
C ILE A 105 -12.72 12.10 -11.13
N VAL A 106 -11.93 11.06 -10.84
CA VAL A 106 -10.94 11.07 -9.76
C VAL A 106 -9.93 12.20 -9.97
N GLN A 107 -9.43 12.38 -11.19
CA GLN A 107 -8.49 13.47 -11.52
C GLN A 107 -9.12 14.85 -11.34
N GLN A 108 -10.33 15.09 -11.84
CA GLN A 108 -11.06 16.36 -11.64
C GLN A 108 -11.21 16.68 -10.15
N TYR A 109 -11.58 15.69 -9.34
CA TYR A 109 -11.68 15.87 -7.90
C TYR A 109 -10.32 16.25 -7.31
N LEU A 110 -9.28 15.47 -7.58
CA LEU A 110 -7.96 15.66 -6.98
C LEU A 110 -7.27 16.97 -7.44
N GLN A 111 -7.61 17.48 -8.61
CA GLN A 111 -7.18 18.79 -9.11
C GLN A 111 -7.98 19.95 -8.51
N GLY A 112 -9.13 19.67 -7.88
CA GLY A 112 -10.00 20.67 -7.26
C GLY A 112 -11.05 21.27 -8.20
N ASP A 113 -11.22 20.69 -9.39
CA ASP A 113 -12.22 21.13 -10.37
C ASP A 113 -13.65 20.82 -9.91
N ILE A 114 -13.81 19.77 -9.08
CA ILE A 114 -15.06 19.38 -8.44
C ILE A 114 -14.84 19.09 -6.96
N ASP A 115 -15.87 19.32 -6.14
CA ASP A 115 -15.88 18.97 -4.72
C ASP A 115 -16.12 17.46 -4.49
N LEU A 116 -15.95 17.03 -3.24
CA LEU A 116 -16.09 15.62 -2.84
C LEU A 116 -17.49 15.08 -3.11
N ASP A 117 -18.54 15.86 -2.79
CA ASP A 117 -19.93 15.44 -2.97
C ASP A 117 -20.27 15.24 -4.46
N THR A 118 -19.78 16.14 -5.32
CA THR A 118 -19.93 16.04 -6.77
C THR A 118 -19.16 14.84 -7.33
N ALA A 119 -17.93 14.61 -6.86
CA ALA A 119 -17.14 13.45 -7.26
C ALA A 119 -17.80 12.13 -6.84
N ALA A 120 -18.21 12.03 -5.57
CA ALA A 120 -18.93 10.90 -5.01
C ALA A 120 -20.22 10.61 -5.81
N SER A 121 -21.03 11.63 -6.07
CA SER A 121 -22.25 11.48 -6.87
C SER A 121 -21.97 10.96 -8.29
N LYS A 122 -20.96 11.51 -8.98
CA LYS A 122 -20.58 11.07 -10.33
C LYS A 122 -20.01 9.66 -10.37
N LEU A 123 -19.29 9.23 -9.33
CA LEU A 123 -18.68 7.89 -9.24
C LEU A 123 -19.69 6.83 -8.78
N PHE A 124 -20.47 7.12 -7.74
CA PHE A 124 -21.25 6.11 -7.01
C PHE A 124 -22.63 5.93 -7.62
N LYS A 125 -23.26 6.97 -8.17
CA LYS A 125 -24.60 6.84 -8.75
C LYS A 125 -24.69 5.79 -9.88
N PRO A 126 -23.76 5.73 -10.85
CA PRO A 126 -23.78 4.66 -11.86
C PRO A 126 -23.60 3.25 -11.24
N ILE A 127 -22.86 3.16 -10.14
CA ILE A 127 -22.68 1.91 -9.39
C ILE A 127 -23.99 1.52 -8.68
N ASP A 128 -24.64 2.47 -8.01
CA ASP A 128 -25.94 2.28 -7.36
C ASP A 128 -26.99 1.77 -8.35
N GLU A 129 -27.08 2.39 -9.53
CA GLU A 129 -28.00 1.99 -10.60
C GLU A 129 -27.77 0.54 -11.03
N LYS A 130 -26.51 0.10 -11.11
CA LYS A 130 -26.15 -1.29 -11.43
C LYS A 130 -26.45 -2.26 -10.30
N ILE A 131 -26.18 -1.87 -9.04
CA ILE A 131 -26.49 -2.67 -7.86
C ILE A 131 -28.00 -2.92 -7.77
N ILE A 132 -28.81 -1.85 -7.86
CA ILE A 132 -30.28 -1.93 -7.80
C ILE A 132 -30.84 -2.79 -8.95
N ALA A 133 -30.24 -2.68 -10.14
CA ALA A 133 -30.61 -3.49 -11.30
C ALA A 133 -30.13 -4.95 -11.21
N GLN A 134 -29.48 -5.37 -10.12
CA GLN A 134 -28.87 -6.70 -9.95
C GLN A 134 -27.83 -7.03 -11.03
N GLN A 135 -27.10 -6.02 -11.47
CA GLN A 135 -26.05 -6.07 -12.49
C GLN A 135 -24.67 -5.80 -11.87
N LEU A 136 -24.40 -6.37 -10.69
CA LEU A 136 -23.14 -6.14 -9.98
C LEU A 136 -21.91 -6.57 -10.80
N ASP A 137 -22.04 -7.64 -11.59
CA ASP A 137 -20.98 -8.14 -12.48
C ASP A 137 -20.60 -7.15 -13.59
N ASP A 138 -21.44 -6.14 -13.87
CA ASP A 138 -21.13 -5.07 -14.82
C ASP A 138 -20.32 -3.93 -14.18
N VAL A 139 -20.15 -3.93 -12.84
CA VAL A 139 -19.37 -2.93 -12.12
C VAL A 139 -17.94 -3.41 -12.00
N TYR A 140 -17.02 -2.70 -12.65
CA TYR A 140 -15.60 -3.03 -12.57
C TYR A 140 -14.91 -2.28 -11.43
N PHE A 141 -15.15 -2.72 -10.18
CA PHE A 141 -14.60 -2.09 -8.98
C PHE A 141 -13.08 -1.99 -9.00
N VAL A 142 -12.40 -2.98 -9.57
CA VAL A 142 -10.93 -2.97 -9.67
C VAL A 142 -10.43 -1.76 -10.47
N ASP A 143 -11.11 -1.33 -11.54
CA ASP A 143 -10.73 -0.12 -12.29
C ASP A 143 -10.95 1.17 -11.49
N LEU A 144 -12.01 1.23 -10.66
CA LEU A 144 -12.19 2.34 -9.70
C LEU A 144 -11.01 2.40 -8.73
N TRP A 145 -10.61 1.26 -8.15
CA TRP A 145 -9.51 1.22 -7.21
C TRP A 145 -8.16 1.48 -7.87
N TYR A 146 -7.91 0.97 -9.08
CA TYR A 146 -6.73 1.34 -9.86
C TYR A 146 -6.70 2.84 -10.16
N SER A 147 -7.84 3.46 -10.46
CA SER A 147 -7.96 4.92 -10.63
C SER A 147 -7.52 5.68 -9.39
N ILE A 148 -7.98 5.27 -8.21
CA ILE A 148 -7.63 5.91 -6.94
C ILE A 148 -6.16 5.66 -6.57
N ILE A 149 -5.71 4.41 -6.60
CA ILE A 149 -4.34 4.04 -6.20
C ILE A 149 -3.31 4.60 -7.18
N HIS A 150 -3.57 4.56 -8.49
CA HIS A 150 -2.68 5.16 -9.48
C HIS A 150 -2.59 6.68 -9.32
N SER A 151 -3.70 7.35 -8.98
CA SER A 151 -3.67 8.79 -8.71
C SER A 151 -2.78 9.11 -7.51
N ALA A 152 -2.82 8.31 -6.44
CA ALA A 152 -1.90 8.44 -5.31
C ALA A 152 -0.46 8.17 -5.73
N LYS A 153 -0.20 7.10 -6.50
CA LYS A 153 1.13 6.74 -7.02
C LYS A 153 1.80 7.90 -7.75
N SER A 154 1.04 8.60 -8.60
CA SER A 154 1.57 9.62 -9.51
C SER A 154 1.76 11.01 -8.88
N ASN A 155 1.50 11.18 -7.58
CA ASN A 155 1.60 12.47 -6.90
C ASN A 155 2.45 12.35 -5.64
N SER A 156 3.40 13.27 -5.45
CA SER A 156 4.30 13.24 -4.30
C SER A 156 3.55 13.37 -2.98
N PHE A 157 3.93 12.57 -1.98
CA PHE A 157 3.45 12.77 -0.60
C PHE A 157 4.25 13.85 0.15
N HIS A 158 5.41 14.26 -0.35
CA HIS A 158 6.18 15.34 0.26
C HIS A 158 5.41 16.66 0.16
N GLU A 159 5.37 17.42 1.26
CA GLU A 159 4.68 18.71 1.31
C GLU A 159 5.35 19.68 0.34
N ALA A 160 4.63 20.17 -0.66
CA ALA A 160 5.05 21.35 -1.39
C ALA A 160 4.76 22.58 -0.51
N GLU A 161 5.82 23.26 -0.05
CA GLU A 161 5.66 24.60 0.52
C GLU A 161 5.25 25.56 -0.60
N VAL A 162 3.99 25.98 -0.60
CA VAL A 162 3.49 27.06 -1.45
C VAL A 162 3.14 28.23 -0.55
N ASP A 163 3.78 29.37 -0.76
CA ASP A 163 3.54 30.62 -0.01
C ASP A 163 3.64 30.48 1.53
N GLY A 164 4.54 29.63 2.02
CA GLY A 164 4.78 29.42 3.45
C GLY A 164 3.62 28.74 4.19
N LYS A 165 2.66 28.16 3.47
CA LYS A 165 1.57 27.34 4.03
C LYS A 165 1.76 25.89 3.58
N ARG A 166 1.78 24.98 4.55
CA ARG A 166 1.70 23.54 4.28
C ARG A 166 0.29 23.24 3.79
N ASN A 167 0.15 22.91 2.51
CA ASN A 167 -1.10 22.39 1.99
C ASN A 167 -1.33 20.99 2.55
N ALA A 168 -2.59 20.64 2.83
CA ALA A 168 -2.94 19.27 3.17
C ALA A 168 -2.42 18.32 2.07
N HIS A 169 -1.78 17.21 2.47
CA HIS A 169 -1.22 16.27 1.51
C HIS A 169 -2.28 15.84 0.48
N PHE A 170 -1.88 15.76 -0.78
CA PHE A 170 -2.71 15.22 -1.87
C PHE A 170 -3.39 13.89 -1.48
N HIS A 171 -2.63 13.04 -0.80
CA HIS A 171 -3.06 11.74 -0.25
C HIS A 171 -4.21 11.80 0.76
N ALA A 172 -4.36 12.90 1.51
CA ALA A 172 -5.50 13.08 2.40
C ALA A 172 -6.80 13.16 1.60
N ARG A 173 -6.80 13.90 0.48
CA ARG A 173 -7.97 13.99 -0.42
C ARG A 173 -8.29 12.64 -1.05
N VAL A 174 -7.28 11.88 -1.46
CA VAL A 174 -7.47 10.52 -1.98
C VAL A 174 -8.13 9.63 -0.91
N ALA A 175 -7.67 9.70 0.33
CA ALA A 175 -8.25 8.94 1.43
C ALA A 175 -9.68 9.38 1.79
N ASP A 176 -9.99 10.68 1.68
CA ASP A 176 -11.33 11.20 1.92
C ASP A 176 -12.33 10.70 0.86
N LEU A 177 -11.89 10.51 -0.39
CA LEU A 177 -12.72 9.87 -1.42
C LEU A 177 -13.01 8.39 -1.09
N VAL A 178 -12.04 7.66 -0.55
CA VAL A 178 -12.24 6.28 -0.07
C VAL A 178 -13.18 6.25 1.13
N ALA A 179 -13.07 7.21 2.05
CA ALA A 179 -13.98 7.35 3.18
C ALA A 179 -15.41 7.60 2.70
N ALA A 180 -15.60 8.51 1.74
CA ALA A 180 -16.90 8.79 1.13
C ALA A 180 -17.50 7.54 0.47
N PHE A 181 -16.69 6.73 -0.23
CA PHE A 181 -17.17 5.45 -0.77
C PHE A 181 -17.60 4.51 0.35
N ARG A 182 -16.81 4.37 1.42
CA ARG A 182 -17.11 3.46 2.54
C ARG A 182 -18.42 3.83 3.26
N GLU A 183 -18.66 5.13 3.41
CA GLU A 183 -19.80 5.69 4.14
C GLU A 183 -21.05 5.82 3.26
N HIS A 184 -20.92 5.64 1.94
CA HIS A 184 -22.02 5.76 1.00
C HIS A 184 -23.10 4.70 1.27
N LYS A 185 -24.35 5.13 1.13
CA LYS A 185 -25.53 4.29 1.33
C LYS A 185 -26.49 4.47 0.18
N ILE A 186 -27.07 3.36 -0.27
CA ILE A 186 -28.12 3.41 -1.28
C ILE A 186 -29.44 3.64 -0.56
N LYS A 187 -30.06 4.78 -0.82
CA LYS A 187 -31.35 5.12 -0.20
C LYS A 187 -32.39 4.05 -0.50
N ASP A 188 -33.11 3.62 0.54
CA ASP A 188 -34.16 2.60 0.50
C ASP A 188 -33.66 1.19 0.09
N HIS A 189 -32.34 0.96 0.16
CA HIS A 189 -31.65 -0.26 -0.31
C HIS A 189 -30.49 -0.68 0.63
N GLU A 190 -30.73 -0.61 1.94
CA GLU A 190 -29.74 -0.89 3.00
C GLU A 190 -29.16 -2.32 2.92
N GLU A 191 -29.84 -3.25 2.26
CA GLU A 191 -29.35 -4.60 2.01
C GLU A 191 -28.02 -4.65 1.23
N TYR A 192 -27.65 -3.57 0.54
CA TYR A 192 -26.41 -3.46 -0.23
C TYR A 192 -25.31 -2.62 0.44
N ASP A 193 -25.54 -2.05 1.63
CA ASP A 193 -24.56 -1.24 2.37
C ASP A 193 -23.24 -1.99 2.61
N TYR A 194 -23.26 -3.32 2.62
CA TYR A 194 -22.06 -4.14 2.78
C TYR A 194 -21.06 -3.97 1.61
N ILE A 195 -21.51 -3.67 0.39
CA ILE A 195 -20.63 -3.48 -0.78
C ILE A 195 -19.71 -2.27 -0.55
N TYR A 196 -20.30 -1.16 -0.10
CA TYR A 196 -19.58 0.07 0.21
C TYR A 196 -18.76 -0.04 1.49
N SER A 197 -19.38 -0.47 2.60
CA SER A 197 -18.71 -0.54 3.91
C SER A 197 -17.56 -1.55 3.97
N SER A 198 -17.57 -2.58 3.12
CA SER A 198 -16.47 -3.55 2.98
C SER A 198 -15.35 -3.08 2.04
N LEU A 199 -15.54 -1.96 1.31
CA LEU A 199 -14.64 -1.52 0.25
C LEU A 199 -14.41 -2.65 -0.77
N TYR A 200 -15.50 -3.17 -1.34
CA TYR A 200 -15.49 -4.34 -2.21
C TYR A 200 -14.36 -4.26 -3.26
N ASP A 201 -13.53 -5.29 -3.36
CA ASP A 201 -12.33 -5.40 -4.20
C ASP A 201 -11.12 -4.46 -3.91
N LEU A 202 -11.21 -3.51 -2.98
CA LEU A 202 -10.06 -2.65 -2.66
C LEU A 202 -8.85 -3.45 -2.17
N GLY A 203 -9.09 -4.46 -1.32
CA GLY A 203 -8.02 -5.32 -0.80
C GLY A 203 -7.32 -6.12 -1.90
N MET A 204 -8.06 -6.51 -2.95
CA MET A 204 -7.52 -7.17 -4.13
C MET A 204 -6.64 -6.20 -4.93
N ALA A 205 -7.16 -4.99 -5.20
CA ALA A 205 -6.41 -3.96 -5.93
C ALA A 205 -5.11 -3.54 -5.19
N CYS A 206 -5.16 -3.38 -3.87
CA CYS A 206 -3.97 -3.14 -3.05
C CYS A 206 -2.95 -4.28 -3.20
N ARG A 207 -3.41 -5.54 -3.16
CA ARG A 207 -2.53 -6.71 -3.31
C ARG A 207 -1.90 -6.81 -4.69
N GLU A 208 -2.63 -6.42 -5.73
CA GLU A 208 -2.15 -6.40 -7.11
C GLU A 208 -1.10 -5.31 -7.30
N VAL A 209 -1.43 -4.07 -6.94
CA VAL A 209 -0.48 -2.94 -6.99
C VAL A 209 0.75 -3.21 -6.13
N ASN A 210 0.64 -4.03 -5.08
CA ASN A 210 1.80 -4.44 -4.29
C ASN A 210 2.85 -5.23 -5.09
N ASN A 211 2.48 -5.81 -6.23
CA ASN A 211 3.43 -6.46 -7.15
C ASN A 211 4.17 -5.45 -8.06
N ASP A 212 3.83 -4.16 -8.00
CA ASP A 212 4.54 -3.09 -8.72
C ASP A 212 5.81 -2.63 -7.96
N GLN A 213 6.25 -3.38 -6.95
CA GLN A 213 7.43 -3.04 -6.17
C GLN A 213 8.66 -2.88 -7.10
N PRO A 214 9.38 -1.76 -7.02
CA PRO A 214 10.57 -1.53 -7.83
C PRO A 214 11.70 -2.50 -7.50
N GLU A 215 12.48 -2.81 -8.53
CA GLU A 215 13.71 -3.59 -8.45
C GLU A 215 14.87 -2.72 -7.96
N PRO A 216 16.00 -3.29 -7.48
CA PRO A 216 17.13 -2.52 -6.94
C PRO A 216 17.73 -1.48 -7.90
N TYR A 217 17.58 -1.67 -9.21
CA TYR A 217 18.06 -0.75 -10.25
C TYR A 217 17.02 0.28 -10.71
N ALA A 218 15.89 0.40 -10.01
CA ALA A 218 14.84 1.34 -10.36
C ALA A 218 15.32 2.79 -10.30
N THR A 219 14.71 3.63 -11.13
CA THR A 219 14.98 5.07 -11.17
C THR A 219 14.33 5.79 -9.99
N ASP A 220 14.79 7.01 -9.69
CA ASP A 220 14.22 7.83 -8.61
C ASP A 220 12.70 8.02 -8.75
N ILE A 221 12.19 8.20 -9.98
CA ILE A 221 10.76 8.36 -10.26
C ILE A 221 9.98 7.10 -9.86
N GLU A 222 10.53 5.92 -10.10
CA GLU A 222 9.89 4.66 -9.72
C GLU A 222 9.90 4.45 -8.21
N ILE A 223 11.01 4.79 -7.56
CA ILE A 223 11.17 4.74 -6.11
C ILE A 223 10.16 5.68 -5.44
N ASP A 224 10.03 6.90 -5.94
CA ASP A 224 9.11 7.91 -5.39
C ASP A 224 7.64 7.50 -5.63
N ALA A 225 7.31 7.02 -6.83
CA ALA A 225 5.99 6.47 -7.12
C ALA A 225 5.60 5.35 -6.15
N TRP A 226 6.55 4.47 -5.82
CA TRP A 226 6.34 3.40 -4.87
C TRP A 226 6.19 3.89 -3.43
N ALA A 227 6.98 4.90 -3.03
CA ALA A 227 6.87 5.54 -1.73
C ALA A 227 5.52 6.26 -1.56
N ASN A 228 4.99 6.90 -2.61
CA ASN A 228 3.68 7.54 -2.63
C ASN A 228 2.55 6.55 -2.35
N VAL A 229 2.55 5.38 -3.02
CA VAL A 229 1.55 4.33 -2.76
C VAL A 229 1.63 3.81 -1.32
N ASN A 230 2.83 3.61 -0.78
CA ASN A 230 2.97 3.17 0.61
C ASN A 230 2.47 4.24 1.60
N PHE A 231 2.69 5.53 1.30
CA PHE A 231 2.15 6.62 2.10
C PHE A 231 0.62 6.65 2.05
N PHE A 232 0.03 6.43 0.87
CA PHE A 232 -1.42 6.30 0.72
C PHE A 232 -1.99 5.17 1.60
N TRP A 233 -1.39 3.98 1.55
CA TRP A 233 -1.83 2.85 2.38
C TRP A 233 -1.66 3.11 3.88
N ALA A 234 -0.61 3.84 4.26
CA ALA A 234 -0.43 4.33 5.61
C ALA A 234 -1.58 5.25 6.04
N CYS A 235 -2.01 6.19 5.19
CA CYS A 235 -3.17 7.04 5.46
C CYS A 235 -4.48 6.25 5.58
N LEU A 236 -4.72 5.24 4.72
CA LEU A 236 -5.91 4.39 4.81
C LEU A 236 -5.95 3.61 6.13
N THR A 237 -4.78 3.12 6.57
CA THR A 237 -4.63 2.36 7.81
C THR A 237 -4.83 3.26 9.03
N GLU A 238 -4.23 4.45 9.03
CA GLU A 238 -4.36 5.42 10.12
C GLU A 238 -5.81 5.88 10.31
N LYS A 239 -6.52 6.18 9.21
CA LYS A 239 -7.95 6.54 9.24
C LYS A 239 -8.89 5.36 9.56
N GLY A 240 -8.35 4.14 9.73
CA GLY A 240 -9.14 2.94 10.00
C GLY A 240 -10.09 2.56 8.86
N LEU A 241 -9.78 2.99 7.62
CA LEU A 241 -10.55 2.65 6.41
C LEU A 241 -10.29 1.21 5.98
N MET A 242 -9.03 0.80 5.97
CA MET A 242 -8.59 -0.56 5.72
C MET A 242 -7.28 -0.82 6.47
N ASP A 243 -7.22 -1.88 7.27
CA ASP A 243 -5.98 -2.23 7.98
C ASP A 243 -4.98 -2.88 7.01
N LEU A 244 -4.01 -2.09 6.55
CA LEU A 244 -2.89 -2.53 5.73
C LEU A 244 -1.58 -2.57 6.53
N SER A 245 -1.63 -2.59 7.86
CA SER A 245 -0.44 -2.52 8.72
C SER A 245 0.55 -3.66 8.51
N LEU A 246 0.11 -4.83 8.01
CA LEU A 246 1.03 -5.90 7.60
C LEU A 246 1.98 -5.46 6.46
N TYR A 247 1.54 -4.58 5.57
CA TYR A 247 2.41 -4.04 4.53
C TYR A 247 3.49 -3.16 5.14
N ALA A 248 3.18 -2.39 6.19
CA ALA A 248 4.17 -1.65 6.97
C ALA A 248 5.27 -2.58 7.50
N ILE A 249 4.91 -3.71 8.13
CA ILE A 249 5.88 -4.70 8.59
C ILE A 249 6.74 -5.20 7.44
N TRP A 250 6.15 -5.50 6.28
CA TRP A 250 6.93 -6.00 5.15
C TRP A 250 7.94 -4.96 4.64
N ARG A 251 7.56 -3.69 4.54
CA ARG A 251 8.49 -2.62 4.13
C ARG A 251 9.57 -2.36 5.17
N LEU A 252 9.20 -2.23 6.44
CA LEU A 252 10.14 -1.99 7.53
C LEU A 252 11.08 -3.18 7.73
N ARG A 253 10.60 -4.42 7.58
CA ARG A 253 11.44 -5.61 7.62
C ARG A 253 12.48 -5.59 6.52
N THR A 254 12.04 -5.45 5.27
CA THR A 254 12.97 -5.48 4.13
C THR A 254 14.00 -4.35 4.22
N ALA A 255 13.59 -3.13 4.58
CA ALA A 255 14.52 -2.01 4.64
C ALA A 255 15.43 -2.00 5.88
N LEU A 256 14.94 -2.45 7.05
CA LEU A 256 15.58 -2.18 8.34
C LEU A 256 15.99 -3.44 9.10
N GLU A 257 15.33 -4.58 8.88
CA GLU A 257 15.62 -5.83 9.60
C GLU A 257 16.44 -6.83 8.79
N GLU A 258 16.68 -6.56 7.50
CA GLU A 258 17.50 -7.38 6.62
C GLU A 258 18.85 -6.69 6.37
N GLU A 259 19.92 -7.47 6.30
CA GLU A 259 21.24 -6.98 5.91
C GLU A 259 21.42 -7.20 4.41
N HIS A 260 21.50 -6.10 3.65
CA HIS A 260 21.64 -6.20 2.20
C HIS A 260 23.09 -6.41 1.81
N GLN A 261 23.29 -7.29 0.83
CA GLN A 261 24.57 -7.60 0.22
C GLN A 261 24.47 -7.42 -1.29
N ASP A 262 25.63 -7.22 -1.92
CA ASP A 262 25.73 -7.24 -3.38
C ASP A 262 25.43 -8.65 -3.89
N ASP A 263 24.52 -8.75 -4.85
CA ASP A 263 24.21 -10.00 -5.54
C ASP A 263 23.78 -9.76 -6.99
N ALA A 264 23.15 -10.75 -7.62
CA ALA A 264 22.71 -10.67 -9.01
C ALA A 264 21.58 -9.66 -9.25
N GLU A 265 20.85 -9.25 -8.21
CA GLU A 265 19.69 -8.34 -8.33
C GLU A 265 20.12 -6.88 -8.20
N GLY A 266 21.20 -6.60 -7.47
CA GLY A 266 21.79 -5.27 -7.34
C GLY A 266 22.76 -5.15 -6.18
N THR A 267 23.35 -3.97 -6.03
CA THR A 267 24.22 -3.67 -4.90
C THR A 267 23.41 -3.50 -3.61
N ALA A 268 24.07 -3.67 -2.46
CA ALA A 268 23.47 -3.37 -1.16
C ALA A 268 22.96 -1.92 -1.08
N ALA A 269 23.71 -0.99 -1.66
CA ALA A 269 23.34 0.43 -1.70
C ALA A 269 22.04 0.67 -2.49
N GLN A 270 21.95 0.09 -3.69
CA GLN A 270 20.76 0.13 -4.54
C GLN A 270 19.50 -0.40 -3.83
N LYS A 271 19.64 -1.51 -3.09
CA LYS A 271 18.54 -2.07 -2.29
C LYS A 271 18.08 -1.11 -1.20
N TYR A 272 19.00 -0.50 -0.46
CA TYR A 272 18.65 0.51 0.53
C TYR A 272 17.98 1.73 -0.12
N ASP A 273 18.50 2.21 -1.25
CA ASP A 273 17.94 3.34 -1.98
C ASP A 273 16.48 3.10 -2.42
N VAL A 274 16.14 1.86 -2.76
CA VAL A 274 14.78 1.48 -3.16
C VAL A 274 13.85 1.24 -1.97
N TYR A 275 14.32 0.57 -0.91
CA TYR A 275 13.43 0.09 0.15
C TYR A 275 13.21 1.09 1.29
N VAL A 276 14.20 1.94 1.59
CA VAL A 276 14.10 2.92 2.68
C VAL A 276 12.96 3.93 2.47
N PRO A 277 12.77 4.52 1.28
CA PRO A 277 11.67 5.47 1.05
C PRO A 277 10.30 4.87 1.33
N ALA A 278 10.03 3.63 0.87
CA ALA A 278 8.77 2.96 1.13
C ALA A 278 8.54 2.66 2.63
N ALA A 279 9.59 2.30 3.36
CA ALA A 279 9.52 2.10 4.81
C ALA A 279 9.26 3.42 5.56
N ALA A 280 9.94 4.49 5.14
CA ALA A 280 9.77 5.84 5.67
C ALA A 280 8.34 6.34 5.50
N SER A 281 7.71 6.09 4.35
CA SER A 281 6.31 6.47 4.08
C SER A 281 5.32 5.96 5.12
N TRP A 282 5.52 4.76 5.67
CA TRP A 282 4.66 4.22 6.73
C TRP A 282 4.85 4.97 8.06
N ILE A 283 6.09 5.35 8.39
CA ILE A 283 6.39 6.15 9.58
C ILE A 283 5.84 7.57 9.41
N PHE A 284 5.95 8.18 8.24
CA PHE A 284 5.39 9.49 7.98
C PHE A 284 3.86 9.49 8.01
N GLY A 285 3.22 8.50 7.38
CA GLY A 285 1.76 8.44 7.26
C GLY A 285 1.05 8.00 8.55
N MET A 286 1.62 7.08 9.32
CA MET A 286 1.00 6.59 10.56
C MET A 286 1.62 7.16 11.84
N GLY A 287 2.90 7.55 11.81
CA GLY A 287 3.64 8.16 12.92
C GLY A 287 3.29 7.60 14.30
N ARG A 288 2.52 8.39 15.05
CA ARG A 288 2.08 8.04 16.40
C ARG A 288 1.24 6.78 16.44
N ALA A 289 0.29 6.60 15.52
CA ALA A 289 -0.59 5.43 15.48
C ALA A 289 0.23 4.14 15.35
N LEU A 290 1.26 4.15 14.49
CA LEU A 290 2.18 3.03 14.33
C LEU A 290 3.03 2.81 15.58
N TYR A 291 3.59 3.86 16.19
CA TYR A 291 4.31 3.74 17.45
C TYR A 291 3.45 3.13 18.55
N THR A 292 2.19 3.57 18.71
CA THR A 292 1.28 3.10 19.76
C THR A 292 0.69 1.71 19.50
N LYS A 293 0.81 1.18 18.28
CA LYS A 293 0.32 -0.16 17.96
C LYS A 293 1.20 -1.19 18.68
N GLU A 294 0.59 -1.95 19.58
CA GLU A 294 1.21 -3.08 20.27
C GLU A 294 0.34 -4.30 20.08
N GLU A 295 0.83 -5.28 19.32
CA GLU A 295 0.04 -6.42 18.86
C GLU A 295 0.92 -7.63 18.59
N ASP A 296 0.66 -8.75 19.27
CA ASP A 296 1.32 -10.03 19.00
C ASP A 296 0.64 -10.71 17.80
N LEU A 297 1.37 -10.78 16.69
CA LEU A 297 0.94 -11.38 15.42
C LEU A 297 1.52 -12.78 15.24
N THR A 298 2.07 -13.38 16.30
CA THR A 298 2.62 -14.72 16.26
C THR A 298 1.49 -15.71 15.95
N PRO A 299 1.61 -16.53 14.88
CA PRO A 299 0.55 -17.47 14.55
C PRO A 299 0.30 -18.47 15.68
N ALA A 300 -0.97 -18.65 16.03
CA ALA A 300 -1.38 -19.58 17.09
C ALA A 300 -1.24 -21.06 16.65
N ASP A 301 -1.28 -21.33 15.34
CA ASP A 301 -1.11 -22.65 14.75
C ASP A 301 0.12 -22.68 13.82
N ARG A 302 0.96 -23.71 13.96
CA ARG A 302 2.12 -23.96 13.09
C ARG A 302 1.77 -24.13 11.61
N LYS A 303 0.50 -24.40 11.27
CA LYS A 303 0.02 -24.48 9.88
C LYS A 303 -0.25 -23.13 9.23
N GLN A 304 -0.33 -22.07 10.03
CA GLN A 304 -0.51 -20.71 9.52
C GLN A 304 0.85 -20.13 9.10
N GLY A 305 0.85 -19.35 8.01
CA GLY A 305 2.02 -18.55 7.65
C GLY A 305 2.30 -17.51 8.73
N ASN A 306 3.55 -17.06 8.82
CA ASN A 306 3.96 -15.98 9.73
C ASN A 306 4.30 -14.70 8.94
N PRO A 307 3.30 -13.95 8.46
CA PRO A 307 3.53 -12.77 7.64
C PRO A 307 4.28 -11.66 8.40
N ALA A 308 4.17 -11.64 9.73
CA ALA A 308 4.79 -10.64 10.60
C ALA A 308 6.17 -11.03 11.15
N LYS A 309 6.69 -12.21 10.77
CA LYS A 309 8.05 -12.66 11.13
C LYS A 309 9.06 -11.58 10.76
N GLY A 310 10.00 -11.28 11.66
CA GLY A 310 11.05 -10.31 11.34
C GLY A 310 12.18 -10.85 10.49
N GLY A 311 13.00 -9.91 10.04
CA GLY A 311 14.22 -10.14 9.26
C GLY A 311 15.38 -10.66 10.10
N GLU A 312 16.54 -10.81 9.49
CA GLU A 312 17.72 -11.42 10.11
C GLU A 312 18.21 -10.66 11.35
N LEU A 313 18.04 -9.35 11.40
CA LEU A 313 18.46 -8.49 12.51
C LEU A 313 17.44 -8.48 13.66
N TRP A 314 16.18 -8.87 13.42
CA TRP A 314 15.16 -8.93 14.47
C TRP A 314 15.13 -10.29 15.15
N LYS A 315 15.33 -10.30 16.48
CA LYS A 315 15.36 -11.52 17.30
C LYS A 315 14.12 -11.71 18.18
N GLY A 316 13.20 -10.76 18.17
CA GLY A 316 11.95 -10.82 18.93
C GLY A 316 10.84 -11.61 18.21
N LYS A 317 9.61 -11.44 18.69
CA LYS A 317 8.42 -12.13 18.14
C LYS A 317 7.92 -11.49 16.85
N ALA A 318 6.99 -12.15 16.18
CA ALA A 318 6.25 -11.55 15.08
C ALA A 318 5.19 -10.61 15.65
N GLU A 319 5.53 -9.33 15.84
CA GLU A 319 4.67 -8.39 16.55
C GLU A 319 4.90 -6.94 16.09
N PHE A 320 3.99 -6.05 16.49
CA PHE A 320 4.27 -4.64 16.70
C PHE A 320 4.64 -4.43 18.17
N SER A 321 5.82 -3.88 18.44
CA SER A 321 6.31 -3.62 19.81
C SER A 321 7.28 -2.45 19.84
N LYS A 322 7.49 -1.90 21.05
CA LYS A 322 8.45 -0.79 21.27
C LYS A 322 9.88 -1.23 21.02
N GLU A 323 10.20 -2.48 21.32
CA GLU A 323 11.50 -3.08 21.06
C GLU A 323 11.77 -3.16 19.56
N ARG A 324 10.77 -3.55 18.76
CA ARG A 324 10.89 -3.61 17.30
C ARG A 324 11.01 -2.23 16.68
N TRP A 325 10.24 -1.26 17.20
CA TRP A 325 10.36 0.15 16.84
C TRP A 325 11.75 0.72 17.15
N ALA A 326 12.33 0.38 18.31
CA ALA A 326 13.67 0.81 18.68
C ALA A 326 14.74 0.25 17.72
N LEU A 327 14.61 -1.02 17.30
CA LEU A 327 15.47 -1.58 16.26
C LEU A 327 15.35 -0.79 14.95
N TRP A 328 14.14 -0.52 14.47
CA TRP A 328 13.94 0.28 13.24
C TRP A 328 14.61 1.65 13.34
N LYS A 329 14.49 2.32 14.49
CA LYS A 329 15.15 3.60 14.74
C LYS A 329 16.68 3.47 14.71
N GLU A 330 17.25 2.47 15.37
CA GLU A 330 18.69 2.21 15.32
C GLU A 330 19.19 2.03 13.89
N ARG A 331 18.45 1.26 13.09
CA ARG A 331 18.83 0.89 11.72
C ARG A 331 18.78 2.07 10.75
N LEU A 332 17.78 2.95 10.86
CA LEU A 332 17.78 4.23 10.15
C LEU A 332 18.99 5.09 10.54
N GLY A 333 19.38 5.07 11.82
CA GLY A 333 20.60 5.72 12.31
C GLY A 333 21.88 5.20 11.66
N VAL A 334 21.96 3.89 11.41
CA VAL A 334 23.07 3.28 10.67
C VAL A 334 23.04 3.69 9.19
N ILE A 335 21.89 3.52 8.52
CA ILE A 335 21.74 3.78 7.09
C ILE A 335 22.04 5.24 6.75
N SER A 336 21.61 6.18 7.60
CA SER A 336 21.86 7.62 7.42
C SER A 336 23.35 8.02 7.36
N LYS A 337 24.25 7.12 7.77
CA LYS A 337 25.71 7.31 7.83
C LYS A 337 26.47 6.40 6.87
N LEU A 338 25.80 5.55 6.09
CA LEU A 338 26.47 4.68 5.13
C LEU A 338 26.96 5.51 3.94
N ASP A 339 28.26 5.54 3.69
CA ASP A 339 28.81 6.31 2.57
C ASP A 339 28.34 5.82 1.20
N SER A 340 27.99 4.53 1.11
CA SER A 340 27.62 3.86 -0.14
C SER A 340 26.21 4.16 -0.65
N VAL A 341 25.28 4.59 0.21
CA VAL A 341 23.89 4.89 -0.21
C VAL A 341 23.78 6.33 -0.74
N SER A 342 22.74 6.61 -1.51
CA SER A 342 22.50 7.96 -2.05
C SER A 342 22.26 9.00 -0.94
N ASP A 343 22.55 10.27 -1.24
CA ASP A 343 22.26 11.36 -0.30
C ASP A 343 20.76 11.49 0.00
N LYS A 344 19.90 11.19 -0.99
CA LYS A 344 18.45 11.12 -0.82
C LYS A 344 18.06 10.12 0.26
N THR A 345 18.61 8.91 0.22
CA THR A 345 18.37 7.87 1.24
C THR A 345 18.90 8.26 2.61
N LYS A 346 20.07 8.90 2.68
CA LYS A 346 20.59 9.42 3.95
C LYS A 346 19.67 10.47 4.55
N ASN A 347 19.18 11.39 3.73
CA ASN A 347 18.28 12.47 4.14
C ASN A 347 16.94 11.89 4.63
N ILE A 348 16.30 11.03 3.83
CA ILE A 348 15.05 10.35 4.21
C ILE A 348 15.23 9.58 5.52
N SER A 349 16.37 8.89 5.69
CA SER A 349 16.65 8.16 6.93
C SER A 349 16.67 9.10 8.15
N ARG A 350 17.30 10.28 8.03
CA ARG A 350 17.33 11.26 9.13
C ARG A 350 15.95 11.88 9.39
N ASP A 351 15.24 12.28 8.35
CA ASP A 351 13.89 12.84 8.49
C ASP A 351 12.93 11.83 9.14
N THR A 352 13.11 10.55 8.81
CA THR A 352 12.35 9.44 9.41
C THR A 352 12.69 9.28 10.89
N LEU A 353 13.97 9.35 11.27
CA LEU A 353 14.37 9.32 12.70
C LEU A 353 13.68 10.43 13.49
N GLU A 354 13.72 11.66 12.98
CA GLU A 354 13.06 12.78 13.63
C GLU A 354 11.55 12.57 13.73
N ALA A 355 10.91 12.01 12.68
CA ALA A 355 9.50 11.66 12.72
C ALA A 355 9.19 10.60 13.79
N MET A 356 10.07 9.60 13.95
CA MET A 356 9.94 8.59 15.01
C MET A 356 10.06 9.21 16.40
N GLU A 357 11.04 10.10 16.62
CA GLU A 357 11.23 10.81 17.89
C GLU A 357 10.04 11.71 18.23
N ARG A 358 9.47 12.40 17.23
CA ARG A 358 8.21 13.15 17.39
C ARG A 358 7.05 12.24 17.78
N ALA A 359 6.92 11.08 17.12
CA ALA A 359 5.88 10.09 17.42
C ALA A 359 6.02 9.54 18.85
N GLU A 360 7.23 9.37 19.38
CA GLU A 360 7.48 8.98 20.77
C GLU A 360 7.07 10.09 21.77
N SER A 361 7.42 11.34 21.45
CA SER A 361 7.40 12.48 22.38
C SER A 361 6.04 13.16 22.58
N PHE A 362 5.01 12.81 21.79
CA PHE A 362 3.70 13.49 21.81
C PHE A 362 3.02 13.55 23.20
N ASN A 363 3.42 12.68 24.15
CA ASN A 363 2.91 12.70 25.53
C ASN A 363 3.60 13.72 26.46
N VAL A 364 4.80 14.21 26.14
CA VAL A 364 5.56 15.12 27.03
C VAL A 364 4.97 16.54 27.01
N ILE A 365 4.41 16.98 25.88
CA ILE A 365 3.82 18.32 25.74
C ILE A 365 2.45 18.41 26.41
N ALA A 366 1.63 17.35 26.32
CA ALA A 366 0.30 17.34 26.94
C ALA A 366 0.36 17.25 28.49
N HIS A 367 1.39 16.61 29.06
CA HIS A 367 1.56 16.55 30.51
C HIS A 367 2.27 17.79 31.10
N SER A 368 3.13 18.47 30.33
CA SER A 368 3.75 19.72 30.77
C SER A 368 2.80 20.93 30.68
N ALA A 369 1.81 20.90 29.78
CA ALA A 369 0.75 21.91 29.74
C ALA A 369 -0.26 21.79 30.91
N ASN A 370 -0.45 20.60 31.47
CA ASN A 370 -1.36 20.35 32.60
C ASN A 370 -0.69 20.38 33.98
N ALA A 371 0.64 20.48 34.04
CA ALA A 371 1.39 20.61 35.30
C ALA A 371 1.74 22.07 35.67
N GLY A 372 1.20 23.03 34.90
CA GLY A 372 1.47 24.47 35.03
C GLY A 372 0.25 25.33 35.33
N LEU A 373 -0.78 24.79 35.98
CA LEU A 373 -1.92 25.55 36.51
C LEU A 373 -2.13 25.29 38.01
#